data_AF-A0A535MLP3-F1
#
_entry.id   AF-A0A535MLP3-F1
#
_cell.length_a   1.000
_cell.length_b   1.000
_cell.length_c   1.000
_cell.angle_alpha   90.00
_cell.angle_beta   90.00
_cell.angle_gamma   90.00
#
_symmetry.space_group_name_H-M   'P 1'
#
loop_
_entity.id
_entity.type
_entity.pdbx_description
1 polymer ?
#
loop_
_entity_poly.entity_id
_entity_poly.type
_entity_poly.pdbx_seq_one_letter_code
_entity_poly.pdbx_strand_id
1 'polypeptide(L)'
;MPTDSADHQAPPEGSALPDAGTSPEAPGAAEAVPTEAAPVEAATPVEPEAAAPARPAPERGPARDAGAPRGQRRPPRPAGASRVRGDGPAVPMPEHHHLPGWVRRAHAKARPELAELLGSLQGQARAQFLAKLEELVATISGGKFSSAWQYPEVIAEGRALQEKQRADLAEAAKATRHLEGARRRAGDKLRDAAELLAPDAAARLQRALRGATDEAAIAAVEAEATRALGTARSAHNKRRDREIERTRARINRTLPRAALEAESPTETWQDVLRRFAE
;
A
#
# COMPACT_ATOMS: atom_id res chain seq x y z
N MET A 1 5.88 -65.15 14.11
CA MET A 1 6.77 -64.37 14.98
C MET A 1 6.34 -62.91 14.89
N PRO A 2 5.74 -62.38 15.98
CA PRO A 2 5.24 -61.01 16.12
C PRO A 2 6.29 -60.08 16.74
N THR A 3 6.09 -58.76 16.63
CA THR A 3 6.12 -57.70 17.66
C THR A 3 6.30 -56.35 16.94
N ASP A 4 5.40 -55.37 16.99
CA ASP A 4 4.84 -54.57 18.10
C ASP A 4 5.52 -53.18 18.18
N SER A 5 4.74 -52.22 18.68
CA SER A 5 5.13 -50.94 19.27
C SER A 5 5.20 -49.70 18.36
N ALA A 6 4.03 -49.08 18.30
CA ALA A 6 3.87 -47.63 18.29
C ALA A 6 4.64 -46.99 19.46
N ASP A 7 5.16 -45.78 19.25
CA ASP A 7 5.34 -44.82 20.34
C ASP A 7 4.92 -43.42 19.90
N HIS A 8 3.87 -42.97 20.57
CA HIS A 8 3.41 -41.60 20.64
C HIS A 8 4.38 -40.82 21.54
N GLN A 9 4.82 -39.63 21.11
CA GLN A 9 5.36 -38.66 22.07
C GLN A 9 4.62 -37.33 21.95
N ALA A 10 3.96 -37.00 23.06
CA ALA A 10 3.14 -35.84 23.31
C ALA A 10 3.97 -34.55 23.45
N PRO A 11 3.35 -33.37 23.22
CA PRO A 11 3.91 -32.08 23.62
C PRO A 11 3.72 -31.84 25.14
N PRO A 12 4.60 -31.07 25.81
CA PRO A 12 4.37 -30.69 27.19
C PRO A 12 3.34 -29.56 27.29
N GLU A 13 2.26 -29.84 28.02
CA GLU A 13 1.41 -28.85 28.65
C GLU A 13 2.20 -28.07 29.72
N GLY A 14 1.94 -26.77 29.83
CA GLY A 14 2.62 -25.90 30.79
C GLY A 14 1.93 -24.55 30.95
N SER A 15 0.87 -24.58 31.74
CA SER A 15 0.36 -23.49 32.60
C SER A 15 -0.56 -22.42 32.02
N ALA A 16 -1.72 -22.37 32.66
CA ALA A 16 -2.83 -21.45 32.50
C ALA A 16 -2.58 -20.08 33.16
N LEU A 17 -3.29 -19.09 32.58
CA LEU A 17 -3.78 -17.79 33.08
C LEU A 17 -4.31 -17.79 34.54
N PRO A 18 -4.78 -16.64 35.12
CA PRO A 18 -4.55 -15.21 34.83
C PRO A 18 -4.14 -14.40 36.09
N ASP A 19 -3.65 -13.17 35.94
CA ASP A 19 -3.56 -12.22 37.06
C ASP A 19 -4.39 -10.97 36.78
N ALA A 20 -5.42 -10.78 37.59
CA ALA A 20 -6.28 -9.60 37.67
C ALA A 20 -6.02 -8.96 39.04
N GLY A 21 -5.35 -7.82 39.03
CA GLY A 21 -5.02 -7.04 40.23
C GLY A 21 -5.46 -5.58 40.07
N THR A 22 -6.33 -5.18 40.97
CA THR A 22 -7.12 -3.94 41.02
C THR A 22 -6.40 -2.79 41.73
N SER A 23 -6.62 -1.55 41.25
CA SER A 23 -6.50 -0.22 41.90
C SER A 23 -5.12 0.32 42.31
N PRO A 24 -4.90 1.65 42.13
CA PRO A 24 -5.19 2.67 43.16
C PRO A 24 -5.98 3.87 42.55
N GLU A 25 -6.98 4.47 43.18
CA GLU A 25 -6.98 5.35 44.36
C GLU A 25 -7.51 6.73 43.91
N ALA A 26 -8.59 7.17 44.57
CA ALA A 26 -9.17 8.49 44.44
C ALA A 26 -8.66 9.39 45.57
N PRO A 27 -8.65 10.70 45.35
CA PRO A 27 -9.26 11.64 46.31
C PRO A 27 -10.26 12.52 45.54
N GLY A 28 -11.38 12.99 46.08
CA GLY A 28 -11.72 13.35 47.44
C GLY A 28 -12.49 14.66 47.34
N ALA A 29 -13.76 14.63 47.77
CA ALA A 29 -14.61 15.71 48.27
C ALA A 29 -14.63 17.10 47.57
N ALA A 30 -15.81 17.53 47.13
CA ALA A 30 -16.44 18.76 47.62
C ALA A 30 -17.93 18.82 47.23
N GLU A 31 -18.77 18.89 48.26
CA GLU A 31 -20.16 19.32 48.21
C GLU A 31 -20.28 20.77 47.70
N ALA A 32 -21.36 21.05 46.95
CA ALA A 32 -22.19 22.24 47.17
C ALA A 32 -23.41 22.24 46.22
N VAL A 33 -24.59 22.06 46.79
CA VAL A 33 -25.87 22.59 46.29
C VAL A 33 -26.27 23.69 47.29
N PRO A 34 -26.68 24.88 46.84
CA PRO A 34 -28.07 25.32 47.04
C PRO A 34 -28.65 25.92 45.74
N THR A 35 -29.87 25.57 45.33
CA THR A 35 -31.14 26.28 45.64
C THR A 35 -31.16 27.73 45.13
N GLU A 36 -32.03 28.06 44.17
CA GLU A 36 -33.20 28.95 44.40
C GLU A 36 -34.06 29.13 43.12
N ALA A 37 -35.29 29.52 43.36
CA ALA A 37 -36.51 29.54 42.56
C ALA A 37 -36.52 30.38 41.26
N ALA A 38 -37.50 30.03 40.42
CA ALA A 38 -37.99 30.77 39.25
C ALA A 38 -38.60 32.15 39.63
N PRO A 39 -38.98 32.99 38.63
CA PRO A 39 -40.35 32.86 38.14
C PRO A 39 -40.54 32.99 36.62
N VAL A 40 -41.68 32.43 36.23
CA VAL A 40 -42.40 32.54 34.96
C VAL A 40 -42.99 33.96 34.83
N GLU A 41 -42.92 34.57 33.66
CA GLU A 41 -43.94 35.55 33.25
C GLU A 41 -44.41 35.30 31.81
N ALA A 42 -45.69 35.58 31.63
CA ALA A 42 -46.57 35.01 30.63
C ALA A 42 -46.86 35.96 29.46
N ALA A 43 -47.16 35.35 28.30
CA ALA A 43 -48.19 35.68 27.32
C ALA A 43 -48.45 37.16 26.87
N THR A 44 -48.07 37.44 25.61
CA THR A 44 -48.85 37.99 24.46
C THR A 44 -49.83 39.17 24.65
N PRO A 45 -49.93 40.10 23.66
CA PRO A 45 -50.88 39.90 22.56
C PRO A 45 -50.42 40.35 21.15
N VAL A 46 -51.24 39.95 20.18
CA VAL A 46 -51.12 39.89 18.71
C VAL A 46 -51.62 41.18 18.03
N GLU A 47 -50.86 41.66 17.01
CA GLU A 47 -51.19 42.38 15.74
C GLU A 47 -52.19 43.58 15.71
N PRO A 48 -52.22 44.49 14.67
CA PRO A 48 -51.94 44.20 13.25
C PRO A 48 -51.32 45.30 12.35
N GLU A 49 -51.00 44.88 11.13
CA GLU A 49 -51.16 45.61 9.85
C GLU A 49 -50.18 46.75 9.50
N ALA A 50 -49.24 46.45 8.59
CA ALA A 50 -48.72 47.44 7.65
C ALA A 50 -48.50 46.80 6.26
N ALA A 51 -49.14 47.42 5.28
CA ALA A 51 -49.36 46.95 3.92
C ALA A 51 -48.08 46.61 3.13
N ALA A 52 -48.17 45.50 2.39
CA ALA A 52 -47.22 45.14 1.34
C ALA A 52 -47.37 46.08 0.13
N PRO A 53 -46.28 46.55 -0.50
CA PRO A 53 -46.38 47.23 -1.78
C PRO A 53 -46.64 46.22 -2.92
N ALA A 54 -47.68 46.52 -3.71
CA ALA A 54 -48.15 45.75 -4.84
C ALA A 54 -47.08 45.56 -5.92
N ARG A 55 -46.95 44.32 -6.41
CA ARG A 55 -46.18 44.00 -7.63
C ARG A 55 -47.02 44.32 -8.88
N PRO A 56 -46.46 44.94 -9.92
CA PRO A 56 -47.18 45.13 -11.18
C PRO A 56 -47.37 43.79 -11.90
N ALA A 57 -48.57 43.59 -12.43
CA ALA A 57 -48.94 42.46 -13.27
C ALA A 57 -48.22 42.52 -14.63
N PRO A 58 -47.72 41.40 -15.18
CA PRO A 58 -47.32 41.36 -16.57
C PRO A 58 -48.53 41.13 -17.48
N GLU A 59 -48.67 42.01 -18.48
CA GLU A 59 -49.65 41.92 -19.56
C GLU A 59 -49.53 40.61 -20.36
N ARG A 60 -50.69 40.00 -20.64
CA ARG A 60 -50.83 38.90 -21.60
C ARG A 60 -50.79 39.46 -23.03
N GLY A 61 -49.64 39.33 -23.70
CA GLY A 61 -49.55 39.46 -25.16
C GLY A 61 -50.01 38.17 -25.87
N PRO A 62 -50.54 38.25 -27.12
CA PRO A 62 -51.09 37.10 -27.83
C PRO A 62 -50.00 36.21 -28.45
N ALA A 63 -50.35 34.93 -28.58
CA ALA A 63 -49.53 33.86 -29.13
C ALA A 63 -49.02 34.12 -30.55
N ARG A 64 -47.71 33.95 -30.75
CA ARG A 64 -47.10 33.62 -32.05
C ARG A 64 -45.96 32.61 -31.88
N ASP A 65 -46.09 31.54 -32.65
CA ASP A 65 -45.09 30.60 -33.16
C ASP A 65 -44.23 29.76 -32.19
N ALA A 66 -44.58 28.47 -32.19
CA ALA A 66 -43.80 27.37 -31.66
C ALA A 66 -42.49 27.18 -32.44
N GLY A 67 -41.39 27.64 -31.86
CA GLY A 67 -40.02 27.25 -32.22
C GLY A 67 -39.34 26.59 -31.02
N ALA A 68 -39.00 25.30 -31.14
CA ALA A 68 -38.33 24.52 -30.09
C ALA A 68 -37.00 25.15 -29.64
N PRO A 69 -36.68 25.25 -28.33
CA PRO A 69 -35.39 25.74 -27.90
C PRO A 69 -34.33 24.63 -28.08
N ARG A 70 -33.55 24.75 -29.15
CA ARG A 70 -32.28 24.06 -29.32
C ARG A 70 -31.34 24.38 -28.15
N GLY A 71 -30.96 23.33 -27.42
CA GLY A 71 -29.62 23.17 -26.85
C GLY A 71 -29.11 24.27 -25.92
N GLN A 72 -29.61 24.30 -24.68
CA GLN A 72 -28.78 24.81 -23.58
C GLN A 72 -27.59 23.88 -23.39
N ARG A 73 -26.46 24.22 -24.00
CA ARG A 73 -25.17 23.56 -23.78
C ARG A 73 -24.76 23.82 -22.32
N ARG A 74 -24.93 22.80 -21.47
CA ARG A 74 -24.30 22.79 -20.15
C ARG A 74 -22.79 22.99 -20.32
N PRO A 75 -22.12 23.74 -19.43
CA PRO A 75 -20.67 23.86 -19.47
C PRO A 75 -20.03 22.47 -19.40
N PRO A 76 -18.93 22.22 -20.13
CA PRO A 76 -18.22 20.95 -20.06
C PRO A 76 -17.72 20.74 -18.63
N ARG A 77 -18.17 19.66 -17.98
CA ARG A 77 -17.69 19.27 -16.66
C ARG A 77 -16.26 18.73 -16.77
N PRO A 78 -15.41 18.93 -15.74
CA PRO A 78 -14.04 18.44 -15.74
C PRO A 78 -14.00 16.92 -15.95
N ALA A 79 -13.08 16.48 -16.80
CA ALA A 79 -12.82 15.07 -17.07
C ALA A 79 -12.30 14.39 -15.79
N GLY A 80 -13.00 13.36 -15.31
CA GLY A 80 -12.61 12.61 -14.12
C GLY A 80 -13.77 12.11 -13.26
N ALA A 81 -14.98 12.69 -13.40
CA ALA A 81 -16.16 12.14 -12.76
C ALA A 81 -16.63 10.89 -13.52
N SER A 82 -16.27 9.71 -13.02
CA SER A 82 -16.87 8.43 -13.41
C SER A 82 -18.39 8.54 -13.36
N ARG A 83 -19.03 8.63 -14.54
CA ARG A 83 -20.46 8.33 -14.64
C ARG A 83 -20.56 6.82 -14.76
N VAL A 84 -20.85 6.14 -13.66
CA VAL A 84 -21.49 4.84 -13.75
C VAL A 84 -22.84 5.07 -14.40
N ARG A 85 -22.89 4.79 -15.69
CA ARG A 85 -24.09 4.80 -16.53
C ARG A 85 -24.99 3.67 -16.03
N GLY A 86 -26.26 3.97 -15.78
CA GLY A 86 -27.40 3.10 -15.47
C GLY A 86 -27.09 1.63 -15.19
N ASP A 87 -27.46 1.18 -13.98
CA ASP A 87 -27.22 -0.15 -13.38
C ASP A 87 -25.89 -0.25 -12.61
N GLY A 88 -25.71 0.68 -11.67
CA GLY A 88 -24.80 0.44 -10.54
C GLY A 88 -25.22 -0.81 -9.75
N PRO A 89 -24.33 -1.38 -8.92
CA PRO A 89 -24.64 -2.58 -8.13
C PRO A 89 -25.95 -2.40 -7.35
N ALA A 90 -26.75 -3.46 -7.32
CA ALA A 90 -28.03 -3.46 -6.62
C ALA A 90 -27.80 -3.18 -5.13
N VAL A 91 -28.23 -2.01 -4.68
CA VAL A 91 -28.23 -1.62 -3.27
C VAL A 91 -29.49 -2.23 -2.63
N PRO A 92 -29.38 -3.03 -1.56
CA PRO A 92 -30.55 -3.57 -0.87
C PRO A 92 -31.47 -2.43 -0.42
N MET A 93 -32.78 -2.66 -0.59
CA MET A 93 -33.82 -1.68 -0.29
C MET A 93 -34.61 -2.15 0.93
N PRO A 94 -34.93 -1.26 1.89
CA PRO A 94 -35.80 -1.63 3.00
C PRO A 94 -37.22 -1.92 2.50
N GLU A 95 -37.76 -3.04 2.95
CA GLU A 95 -39.10 -3.52 2.62
C GLU A 95 -39.94 -3.63 3.89
N HIS A 96 -41.00 -2.83 4.00
CA HIS A 96 -41.95 -2.91 5.10
C HIS A 96 -43.33 -2.47 4.60
N HIS A 97 -44.40 -3.14 5.05
CA HIS A 97 -45.78 -2.87 4.63
C HIS A 97 -46.18 -1.39 4.83
N HIS A 98 -45.69 -0.78 5.91
CA HIS A 98 -45.86 0.65 6.22
C HIS A 98 -44.53 1.42 6.25
N LEU A 99 -43.68 1.28 5.24
CA LEU A 99 -42.41 2.02 5.20
C LEU A 99 -42.67 3.55 5.13
N PRO A 100 -42.28 4.33 6.16
CA PRO A 100 -42.55 5.76 6.19
C PRO A 100 -41.90 6.49 5.00
N GLY A 101 -42.59 7.49 4.46
CA GLY A 101 -42.09 8.24 3.30
C GLY A 101 -40.74 8.93 3.53
N TRP A 102 -40.43 9.31 4.78
CA TRP A 102 -39.14 9.88 5.13
C TRP A 102 -37.99 8.86 5.05
N VAL A 103 -38.23 7.58 5.38
CA VAL A 103 -37.23 6.50 5.24
C VAL A 103 -36.91 6.26 3.78
N ARG A 104 -37.93 6.25 2.91
CA ARG A 104 -37.74 6.13 1.45
C ARG A 104 -36.86 7.27 0.91
N ARG A 105 -37.09 8.51 1.38
CA ARG A 105 -36.26 9.67 1.01
C ARG A 105 -34.84 9.55 1.55
N ALA A 106 -34.67 9.09 2.79
CA ALA A 106 -33.35 8.88 3.39
C ALA A 106 -32.54 7.84 2.59
N HIS A 107 -33.14 6.68 2.27
CA HIS A 107 -32.52 5.66 1.42
C HIS A 107 -32.22 6.21 0.03
N ALA A 108 -33.16 6.91 -0.62
CA ALA A 108 -32.92 7.50 -1.94
C ALA A 108 -31.77 8.51 -1.94
N LYS A 109 -31.57 9.26 -0.84
CA LYS A 109 -30.44 10.17 -0.66
C LYS A 109 -29.11 9.42 -0.48
N ALA A 110 -29.10 8.32 0.27
CA ALA A 110 -27.91 7.51 0.54
C ALA A 110 -27.51 6.59 -0.63
N ARG A 111 -28.49 6.12 -1.41
CA ARG A 111 -28.33 5.09 -2.46
C ARG A 111 -27.19 5.35 -3.45
N PRO A 112 -26.99 6.57 -3.99
CA PRO A 112 -25.91 6.82 -4.94
C PRO A 112 -24.52 6.52 -4.36
N GLU A 113 -24.27 6.96 -3.12
CA GLU A 113 -23.00 6.74 -2.44
C GLU A 113 -22.81 5.28 -2.05
N LEU A 114 -23.87 4.62 -1.56
CA LEU A 114 -23.85 3.19 -1.26
C LEU A 114 -23.55 2.35 -2.52
N ALA A 115 -24.14 2.71 -3.66
CA ALA A 115 -23.89 2.03 -4.94
C ALA A 115 -22.45 2.25 -5.42
N GLU A 116 -21.91 3.46 -5.28
CA GLU A 116 -20.52 3.77 -5.62
C GLU A 116 -19.53 2.97 -4.74
N LEU A 117 -19.78 2.91 -3.43
CA LEU A 117 -18.97 2.13 -2.50
C LEU A 117 -19.02 0.63 -2.82
N LEU A 118 -20.20 0.06 -3.06
CA LEU A 118 -20.35 -1.34 -3.48
C LEU A 118 -19.67 -1.65 -4.82
N GLY A 119 -19.61 -0.68 -5.73
CA GLY A 119 -18.98 -0.83 -7.03
C GLY A 119 -17.45 -0.70 -7.00
N SER A 120 -16.92 0.02 -6.01
CA SER A 120 -15.48 0.29 -5.88
C SER A 120 -14.76 -0.69 -4.94
N LEU A 121 -15.44 -1.18 -3.92
CA LEU A 121 -14.90 -2.20 -3.01
C LEU A 121 -14.80 -3.56 -3.70
N GLN A 122 -13.76 -4.34 -3.34
CA GLN A 122 -13.52 -5.66 -3.92
C GLN A 122 -13.30 -6.73 -2.85
N GLY A 123 -13.58 -7.99 -3.20
CA GLY A 123 -13.34 -9.15 -2.35
C GLY A 123 -13.99 -9.03 -0.97
N GLN A 124 -13.17 -9.23 0.07
CA GLN A 124 -13.62 -9.25 1.46
C GLN A 124 -14.15 -7.90 1.95
N ALA A 125 -13.55 -6.79 1.52
CA ALA A 125 -14.01 -5.45 1.92
C ALA A 125 -15.43 -5.16 1.40
N ARG A 126 -15.72 -5.60 0.17
CA ARG A 126 -17.07 -5.52 -0.40
C ARG A 126 -18.05 -6.39 0.38
N ALA A 127 -17.69 -7.63 0.70
CA ALA A 127 -18.55 -8.54 1.46
C ALA A 127 -18.88 -7.99 2.86
N GLN A 128 -17.88 -7.45 3.57
CA GLN A 128 -18.06 -6.81 4.88
C GLN A 128 -19.01 -5.61 4.80
N PHE A 129 -18.82 -4.74 3.82
CA PHE A 129 -19.68 -3.56 3.63
C PHE A 129 -21.11 -3.95 3.28
N LEU A 130 -21.28 -4.94 2.39
CA LEU A 130 -22.59 -5.43 1.96
C LEU A 130 -23.34 -6.08 3.14
N ALA A 131 -22.67 -6.90 3.96
CA ALA A 131 -23.27 -7.51 5.14
C ALA A 131 -23.77 -6.48 6.16
N LYS A 132 -22.98 -5.44 6.45
CA LYS A 132 -23.41 -4.33 7.32
C LYS A 132 -24.61 -3.59 6.75
N LEU A 133 -24.62 -3.36 5.45
CA LEU A 133 -25.74 -2.70 4.79
C LEU A 133 -27.01 -3.57 4.81
N GLU A 134 -26.88 -4.87 4.59
CA GLU A 134 -28.00 -5.82 4.71
C GLU A 134 -28.55 -5.89 6.14
N GLU A 135 -27.70 -5.88 7.15
CA GLU A 135 -28.10 -5.83 8.56
C GLU A 135 -28.89 -4.56 8.89
N LEU A 136 -28.41 -3.40 8.41
CA LEU A 136 -29.12 -2.14 8.55
C LEU A 136 -30.48 -2.19 7.85
N VAL A 137 -30.51 -2.68 6.61
CA VAL A 137 -31.74 -2.80 5.82
C VAL A 137 -32.72 -3.78 6.47
N ALA A 138 -32.26 -4.90 7.00
CA ALA A 138 -33.07 -5.87 7.72
C ALA A 138 -33.66 -5.25 9.00
N THR A 139 -32.88 -4.46 9.73
CA THR A 139 -33.33 -3.74 10.93
C THR A 139 -34.45 -2.75 10.61
N ILE A 140 -34.30 -1.98 9.53
CA ILE A 140 -35.33 -1.05 9.04
C ILE A 140 -36.58 -1.82 8.55
N SER A 141 -36.37 -2.92 7.83
CA SER A 141 -37.43 -3.80 7.31
C SER A 141 -38.17 -4.55 8.43
N GLY A 142 -37.55 -4.71 9.60
CA GLY A 142 -38.17 -5.21 10.83
C GLY A 142 -38.97 -4.16 11.63
N GLY A 143 -39.09 -2.93 11.11
CA GLY A 143 -39.90 -1.86 11.71
C GLY A 143 -39.14 -0.84 12.55
N LYS A 144 -37.82 -1.02 12.77
CA LYS A 144 -36.98 -0.02 13.46
C LYS A 144 -36.54 1.08 12.50
N PHE A 145 -37.47 1.93 12.10
CA PHE A 145 -37.24 2.95 11.07
C PHE A 145 -36.19 4.00 11.46
N SER A 146 -36.02 4.28 12.75
CA SER A 146 -34.99 5.21 13.26
C SER A 146 -33.56 4.79 12.87
N SER A 147 -33.32 3.51 12.60
CA SER A 147 -32.02 3.05 12.09
C SER A 147 -31.66 3.67 10.74
N ALA A 148 -32.61 4.20 9.97
CA ALA A 148 -32.31 4.95 8.75
C ALA A 148 -31.43 6.20 8.99
N TRP A 149 -31.33 6.70 10.22
CA TRP A 149 -30.38 7.76 10.58
C TRP A 149 -28.90 7.31 10.54
N GLN A 150 -28.64 6.00 10.50
CA GLN A 150 -27.31 5.41 10.49
C GLN A 150 -26.71 5.31 9.07
N TYR A 151 -27.47 5.60 8.01
CA TYR A 151 -26.91 5.58 6.64
C TYR A 151 -25.59 6.39 6.48
N PRO A 152 -25.45 7.61 7.04
CA PRO A 152 -24.20 8.36 6.97
C PRO A 152 -23.03 7.66 7.67
N GLU A 153 -23.28 6.97 8.77
CA GLU A 153 -22.27 6.20 9.50
C GLU A 153 -21.79 5.01 8.68
N VAL A 154 -22.73 4.22 8.13
CA VAL A 154 -22.41 3.10 7.23
C VAL A 154 -21.62 3.59 6.00
N ILE A 155 -22.00 4.73 5.42
CA ILE A 155 -21.25 5.35 4.32
C ILE A 155 -19.82 5.72 4.75
N ALA A 156 -19.65 6.31 5.93
CA ALA A 156 -18.33 6.67 6.46
C ALA A 156 -17.45 5.42 6.67
N GLU A 157 -18.01 4.34 7.22
CA GLU A 157 -17.30 3.07 7.35
C GLU A 157 -16.90 2.48 5.99
N GLY A 158 -17.79 2.54 5.00
CA GLY A 158 -17.50 2.09 3.63
C GLY A 158 -16.37 2.90 2.98
N ARG A 159 -16.30 4.21 3.22
CA ARG A 159 -15.17 5.05 2.78
C ARG A 159 -13.88 4.66 3.47
N ALA A 160 -13.90 4.41 4.78
CA ALA A 160 -12.73 3.92 5.52
C ALA A 160 -12.23 2.57 4.98
N LEU A 161 -13.13 1.64 4.65
CA LEU A 161 -12.77 0.37 3.99
C LEU A 161 -12.14 0.60 2.61
N GLN A 162 -12.66 1.56 1.84
CA GLN A 162 -12.10 1.91 0.53
C GLN A 162 -10.68 2.49 0.66
N GLU A 163 -10.46 3.37 1.64
CA GLU A 163 -9.14 3.93 1.93
C GLU A 163 -8.15 2.86 2.35
N LYS A 164 -8.57 1.94 3.24
CA LYS A 164 -7.76 0.79 3.63
C LYS A 164 -7.40 -0.09 2.43
N GLN A 165 -8.37 -0.44 1.59
CA GLN A 165 -8.13 -1.21 0.37
C GLN A 165 -7.13 -0.51 -0.56
N ARG A 166 -7.22 0.83 -0.72
CA ARG A 166 -6.26 1.60 -1.51
C ARG A 166 -4.87 1.57 -0.90
N ALA A 167 -4.74 1.67 0.42
CA ALA A 167 -3.47 1.56 1.12
C ALA A 167 -2.85 0.17 0.93
N ASP A 168 -3.63 -0.90 1.11
CA ASP A 168 -3.17 -2.28 0.93
C ASP A 168 -2.70 -2.55 -0.51
N LEU A 169 -3.44 -2.07 -1.51
CA LEU A 169 -3.04 -2.16 -2.91
C LEU A 169 -1.77 -1.34 -3.21
N ALA A 170 -1.61 -0.17 -2.57
CA ALA A 170 -0.41 0.64 -2.72
C ALA A 170 0.82 -0.04 -2.11
N GLU A 171 0.68 -0.66 -0.94
CA GLU A 171 1.75 -1.44 -0.31
C GLU A 171 2.11 -2.67 -1.13
N ALA A 172 1.12 -3.41 -1.64
CA ALA A 172 1.37 -4.51 -2.56
C ALA A 172 2.11 -4.05 -3.83
N ALA A 173 1.75 -2.90 -4.40
CA ALA A 173 2.43 -2.31 -5.54
C ALA A 173 3.86 -1.83 -5.22
N LYS A 174 4.12 -1.35 -4.00
CA LYS A 174 5.48 -1.02 -3.54
C LYS A 174 6.33 -2.28 -3.42
N ALA A 175 5.79 -3.35 -2.83
CA ALA A 175 6.48 -4.63 -2.70
C ALA A 175 6.87 -5.22 -4.07
N THR A 176 5.96 -5.20 -5.04
CA THR A 176 6.26 -5.67 -6.40
C THR A 176 7.30 -4.81 -7.10
N ARG A 177 7.23 -3.48 -6.97
CA ARG A 177 8.26 -2.57 -7.51
C ARG A 177 9.62 -2.79 -6.87
N HIS A 178 9.67 -3.07 -5.56
CA HIS A 178 10.92 -3.36 -4.86
C HIS A 178 11.55 -4.65 -5.38
N LEU A 179 10.75 -5.72 -5.51
CA LEU A 179 11.16 -6.99 -6.12
C LEU A 179 11.66 -6.81 -7.56
N GLU A 180 10.92 -6.09 -8.40
CA GLU A 180 11.35 -5.80 -9.77
C GLU A 180 12.64 -4.98 -9.82
N GLY A 181 12.80 -4.01 -8.92
CA GLY A 181 14.02 -3.23 -8.79
C GLY A 181 15.22 -4.07 -8.36
N ALA A 182 15.02 -5.02 -7.44
CA ALA A 182 16.04 -6.00 -7.07
C ALA A 182 16.41 -6.90 -8.26
N ARG A 183 15.41 -7.43 -8.98
CA ARG A 183 15.65 -8.29 -10.16
C ARG A 183 16.41 -7.55 -11.27
N ARG A 184 16.08 -6.28 -11.52
CA ARG A 184 16.79 -5.44 -12.51
C ARG A 184 18.25 -5.23 -12.10
N ARG A 185 18.50 -4.82 -10.85
CA ARG A 185 19.87 -4.63 -10.32
C ARG A 185 20.70 -5.92 -10.41
N ALA A 186 20.14 -7.05 -10.04
CA ALA A 186 20.80 -8.35 -10.16
C ALA A 186 21.08 -8.71 -11.63
N GLY A 187 20.14 -8.41 -12.53
CA GLY A 187 20.28 -8.63 -13.97
C GLY A 187 21.36 -7.76 -14.60
N ASP A 188 21.47 -6.50 -14.18
CA ASP A 188 22.51 -5.58 -14.64
C ASP A 188 23.89 -6.04 -14.16
N LYS A 189 24.03 -6.41 -12.88
CA LYS A 189 25.26 -7.02 -12.36
C LYS A 189 25.67 -8.27 -13.16
N LEU A 190 24.71 -9.16 -13.47
CA LEU A 190 24.98 -10.35 -14.27
C LEU A 190 25.41 -10.00 -15.70
N ARG A 191 24.86 -8.94 -16.28
CA ARG A 191 25.22 -8.46 -17.61
C ARG A 191 26.65 -7.91 -17.62
N ASP A 192 26.99 -7.06 -16.65
CA ASP A 192 28.33 -6.48 -16.50
C ASP A 192 29.39 -7.54 -16.27
N ALA A 193 29.01 -8.63 -15.59
CA ALA A 193 29.92 -9.72 -15.28
C ALA A 193 29.97 -10.82 -16.34
N ALA A 194 29.11 -10.75 -17.37
CA ALA A 194 28.98 -11.78 -18.40
C ALA A 194 30.29 -11.99 -19.19
N GLU A 195 31.10 -10.95 -19.36
CA GLU A 195 32.39 -11.03 -20.07
C GLU A 195 33.42 -11.90 -19.34
N LEU A 196 33.33 -11.97 -18.01
CA LEU A 196 34.28 -12.73 -17.16
C LEU A 196 33.75 -14.13 -16.82
N LEU A 197 32.45 -14.35 -16.96
CA LEU A 197 31.80 -15.62 -16.66
C LEU A 197 31.84 -16.55 -17.87
N ALA A 198 31.82 -17.86 -17.60
CA ALA A 198 31.57 -18.84 -18.66
C ALA A 198 30.14 -18.64 -19.22
N PRO A 199 29.94 -18.75 -20.55
CA PRO A 199 28.65 -18.47 -21.18
C PRO A 199 27.52 -19.35 -20.63
N ASP A 200 27.79 -20.62 -20.35
CA ASP A 200 26.80 -21.53 -19.75
C ASP A 200 26.42 -21.16 -18.32
N ALA A 201 27.39 -20.67 -17.53
CA ALA A 201 27.14 -20.21 -16.16
C ALA A 201 26.30 -18.93 -16.17
N ALA A 202 26.61 -17.99 -17.05
CA ALA A 202 25.84 -16.77 -17.24
C ALA A 202 24.39 -17.08 -17.67
N ALA A 203 24.19 -17.97 -18.64
CA ALA A 203 22.86 -18.37 -19.10
C ALA A 203 22.02 -19.06 -18.00
N ARG A 204 22.65 -19.93 -17.18
CA ARG A 204 22.00 -20.57 -16.03
C ARG A 204 21.57 -19.55 -14.98
N LEU A 205 22.44 -18.61 -14.61
CA LEU A 205 22.14 -17.57 -13.62
C LEU A 205 21.04 -16.62 -14.11
N GLN A 206 21.03 -16.26 -15.40
CA GLN A 206 19.96 -15.47 -15.99
C GLN A 206 18.61 -16.21 -15.97
N ARG A 207 18.60 -17.52 -16.22
CA ARG A 207 17.38 -18.34 -16.11
C ARG A 207 16.88 -18.42 -14.67
N ALA A 208 17.79 -18.62 -13.71
CA ALA A 208 17.47 -18.62 -12.28
C ALA A 208 16.88 -17.28 -11.82
N LEU A 209 17.46 -16.15 -12.27
CA LEU A 209 16.96 -14.82 -11.96
C LEU A 209 15.54 -14.57 -12.50
N ARG A 210 15.21 -15.09 -13.68
CA ARG A 210 13.85 -15.00 -14.25
C ARG A 210 12.83 -15.82 -13.46
N GLY A 211 13.26 -16.95 -12.89
CA GLY A 211 12.42 -17.81 -12.06
C GLY A 211 12.29 -17.37 -10.59
N ALA A 212 13.15 -16.46 -10.12
CA ALA A 212 13.13 -15.99 -8.74
C ALA A 212 11.88 -15.12 -8.46
N THR A 213 11.02 -15.59 -7.56
CA THR A 213 9.73 -14.94 -7.21
C THR A 213 9.82 -14.03 -5.99
N ASP A 214 10.86 -14.18 -5.19
CA ASP A 214 11.05 -13.53 -3.89
C ASP A 214 12.47 -12.95 -3.74
N GLU A 215 12.66 -12.06 -2.77
CA GLU A 215 13.93 -11.36 -2.55
C GLU A 215 15.06 -12.32 -2.18
N ALA A 216 14.77 -13.36 -1.39
CA ALA A 216 15.77 -14.34 -0.97
C ALA A 216 16.32 -15.13 -2.16
N ALA A 217 15.46 -15.55 -3.10
CA ALA A 217 15.90 -16.19 -4.33
C ALA A 217 16.74 -15.26 -5.21
N ILE A 218 16.36 -13.97 -5.33
CA ILE A 218 17.16 -12.98 -6.07
C ILE A 218 18.55 -12.82 -5.42
N ALA A 219 18.61 -12.70 -4.09
CA ALA A 219 19.86 -12.58 -3.35
C ALA A 219 20.73 -13.84 -3.45
N ALA A 220 20.13 -15.03 -3.48
CA ALA A 220 20.86 -16.28 -3.71
C ALA A 220 21.52 -16.31 -5.08
N VAL A 221 20.83 -15.86 -6.13
CA VAL A 221 21.39 -15.74 -7.49
C VAL A 221 22.53 -14.72 -7.53
N GLU A 222 22.38 -13.57 -6.87
CA GLU A 222 23.47 -12.59 -6.76
C GLU A 222 24.70 -13.15 -6.03
N ALA A 223 24.49 -13.91 -4.95
CA ALA A 223 25.56 -14.55 -4.21
C ALA A 223 26.27 -15.64 -5.04
N GLU A 224 25.53 -16.43 -5.82
CA GLU A 224 26.10 -17.43 -6.74
C GLU A 224 26.91 -16.74 -7.85
N ALA A 225 26.39 -15.66 -8.43
CA ALA A 225 27.10 -14.85 -9.42
C ALA A 225 28.42 -14.29 -8.87
N THR A 226 28.40 -13.76 -7.65
CA THR A 226 29.58 -13.19 -7.00
C THR A 226 30.63 -14.27 -6.73
N ARG A 227 30.20 -15.46 -6.28
CA ARG A 227 31.10 -16.62 -6.12
C ARG A 227 31.71 -17.05 -7.45
N ALA A 228 30.89 -17.21 -8.48
CA ALA A 228 31.36 -17.58 -9.82
C ALA A 228 32.39 -16.58 -10.36
N LEU A 229 32.15 -15.28 -10.20
CA LEU A 229 33.11 -14.24 -10.57
C LEU A 229 34.41 -14.29 -9.78
N GLY A 230 34.34 -14.52 -8.47
CA GLY A 230 35.52 -14.71 -7.64
C GLY A 230 36.39 -15.87 -8.13
N THR A 231 35.76 -17.00 -8.48
CA THR A 231 36.47 -18.16 -9.03
C THR A 231 37.10 -17.87 -10.40
N ALA A 232 36.37 -17.20 -11.30
CA ALA A 232 36.87 -16.84 -12.62
C ALA A 232 38.05 -15.87 -12.56
N ARG A 233 37.96 -14.84 -11.72
CA ARG A 233 39.06 -13.89 -11.48
C ARG A 233 40.28 -14.56 -10.86
N SER A 234 40.09 -15.44 -9.87
CA SER A 234 41.19 -16.19 -9.27
C SER A 234 41.91 -17.07 -10.28
N ALA A 235 41.16 -17.77 -11.15
CA ALA A 235 41.74 -18.60 -12.21
C ALA A 235 42.52 -17.75 -13.24
N HIS A 236 41.96 -16.61 -13.65
CA HIS A 236 42.61 -15.67 -14.55
C HIS A 236 43.92 -15.12 -13.95
N ASN A 237 43.89 -14.67 -12.69
CA ASN A 237 45.06 -14.16 -11.98
C ASN A 237 46.16 -15.24 -11.87
N LYS A 238 45.80 -16.48 -11.49
CA LYS A 238 46.77 -17.60 -11.46
C LYS A 238 47.40 -17.87 -12.83
N ARG A 239 46.65 -17.75 -13.93
CA ARG A 239 47.20 -17.91 -15.29
C ARG A 239 48.18 -16.78 -15.61
N ARG A 240 47.82 -15.53 -15.30
CA ARG A 240 48.67 -14.36 -15.45
C ARG A 240 49.96 -14.50 -14.63
N ASP A 241 49.87 -14.91 -13.37
CA ASP A 241 51.04 -15.07 -12.50
C ASP A 241 52.00 -16.12 -13.05
N ARG A 242 51.50 -17.26 -13.53
CA ARG A 242 52.31 -18.29 -14.20
C ARG A 242 52.96 -17.80 -15.50
N GLU A 243 52.32 -16.88 -16.20
CA GLU A 243 52.88 -16.28 -17.42
C GLU A 243 53.99 -15.28 -17.09
N ILE A 244 53.78 -14.44 -16.07
CA ILE A 244 54.78 -13.53 -15.51
C ILE A 244 55.98 -14.32 -15.00
N GLU A 245 55.76 -15.44 -14.30
CA GLU A 245 56.83 -16.28 -13.80
C GLU A 245 57.63 -16.94 -14.95
N ARG A 246 56.94 -17.40 -16.01
CA ARG A 246 57.59 -17.92 -17.22
C ARG A 246 58.40 -16.86 -17.95
N THR A 247 57.92 -15.63 -18.07
CA THR A 247 58.67 -14.54 -18.69
C THR A 247 59.85 -14.10 -17.82
N ARG A 248 59.68 -14.00 -16.50
CA ARG A 248 60.78 -13.76 -15.55
C ARG A 248 61.86 -14.83 -15.64
N ALA A 249 61.48 -16.11 -15.64
CA ALA A 249 62.43 -17.22 -15.77
C ALA A 249 63.18 -17.19 -17.12
N ARG A 250 62.50 -16.81 -18.21
CA ARG A 250 63.14 -16.63 -19.52
C ARG A 250 64.14 -15.49 -19.48
N ILE A 251 63.75 -14.32 -18.95
CA ILE A 251 64.61 -13.15 -18.80
C ILE A 251 65.85 -13.50 -17.97
N ASN A 252 65.70 -14.13 -16.80
CA ASN A 252 66.82 -14.55 -15.96
C ASN A 252 67.74 -15.57 -16.64
N ARG A 253 67.21 -16.41 -17.53
CA ARG A 253 68.01 -17.37 -18.29
C ARG A 253 68.76 -16.72 -19.47
N THR A 254 68.21 -15.66 -20.04
CA THR A 254 68.81 -14.92 -21.17
C THR A 254 69.69 -13.75 -20.74
N LEU A 255 69.55 -13.28 -19.49
CA LEU A 255 70.45 -12.30 -18.89
C LEU A 255 71.84 -12.95 -18.71
N PRO A 256 72.92 -12.35 -19.23
CA PRO A 256 74.26 -12.85 -18.99
C PRO A 256 74.52 -12.85 -17.49
N ARG A 257 75.16 -13.92 -16.97
CA ARG A 257 75.44 -14.10 -15.54
C ARG A 257 76.19 -12.91 -14.92
N ALA A 258 77.00 -12.22 -15.73
CA ALA A 258 77.68 -10.98 -15.36
C ALA A 258 76.73 -9.78 -15.12
N ALA A 259 75.54 -9.73 -15.72
CA ALA A 259 74.53 -8.70 -15.45
C ALA A 259 73.69 -8.98 -14.18
N LEU A 260 73.60 -10.25 -13.77
CA LEU A 260 73.00 -10.66 -12.49
C LEU A 260 73.95 -10.43 -11.31
N GLU A 261 75.27 -10.55 -11.52
CA GLU A 261 76.29 -10.15 -10.52
C GLU A 261 76.62 -8.65 -10.58
N ALA A 262 76.30 -7.96 -11.68
CA ALA A 262 76.40 -6.50 -11.81
C ALA A 262 75.14 -5.75 -11.32
N GLU A 263 74.24 -6.40 -10.60
CA GLU A 263 73.53 -5.71 -9.51
C GLU A 263 74.57 -5.37 -8.41
N SER A 264 75.49 -4.46 -8.76
CA SER A 264 76.21 -3.65 -7.79
C SER A 264 75.20 -3.13 -6.76
N PRO A 265 75.55 -3.06 -5.46
CA PRO A 265 74.61 -2.74 -4.39
C PRO A 265 73.83 -1.50 -4.83
N THR A 266 72.54 -1.66 -5.08
CA THR A 266 71.67 -0.57 -5.49
C THR A 266 71.80 0.51 -4.43
N GLU A 267 72.41 1.64 -4.78
CA GLU A 267 72.54 2.79 -3.88
C GLU A 267 71.20 3.00 -3.21
N THR A 268 71.18 2.86 -1.88
CA THR A 268 69.95 3.08 -1.15
C THR A 268 69.59 4.56 -1.28
N TRP A 269 68.32 4.92 -1.17
CA TRP A 269 67.91 6.32 -1.26
C TRP A 269 68.65 7.21 -0.23
N GLN A 270 69.13 6.61 0.87
CA GLN A 270 70.01 7.23 1.85
C GLN A 270 71.43 7.52 1.35
N ASP A 271 71.98 6.70 0.46
CA ASP A 271 73.28 6.94 -0.17
C ASP A 271 73.18 8.09 -1.19
N VAL A 272 72.08 8.17 -1.93
CA VAL A 272 71.76 9.30 -2.81
C VAL A 272 71.64 10.60 -2.03
N LEU A 273 70.96 10.57 -0.88
CA LEU A 273 70.88 11.75 0.01
C LEU A 273 72.25 12.17 0.56
N ARG A 274 73.10 11.21 0.94
CA ARG A 274 74.42 11.49 1.50
C ARG A 274 75.32 12.19 0.48
N ARG A 275 75.24 11.78 -0.78
CA ARG A 275 75.97 12.40 -1.89
C ARG A 275 75.52 13.83 -2.22
N PHE A 276 74.27 14.19 -1.94
CA PHE A 276 73.81 15.58 -2.08
C PHE A 276 74.27 16.49 -0.93
N ALA A 277 74.75 15.91 0.18
CA ALA A 277 75.21 16.64 1.35
C ALA A 277 76.74 16.86 1.38
N GLU A 278 77.49 16.20 0.49
CA GLU A 278 78.92 16.45 0.20
C GLU A 278 79.08 17.50 -0.91
#